data_AF-A0AA35TC17-F1
#
_entry.id   AF-A0AA35TC17-F1
#
_cell.length_a   1.000
_cell.length_b   1.000
_cell.length_c   1.000
_cell.angle_alpha   90.00
_cell.angle_beta   90.00
_cell.angle_gamma   90.00
#
_symmetry.space_group_name_H-M   'P 1'
#
loop_
_entity.id
_entity.type
_entity.pdbx_description
1 polymer ?
#
loop_
_entity_poly.entity_id
_entity_poly.type
_entity_poly.pdbx_seq_one_letter_code
_entity_poly.pdbx_strand_id
1 'polypeptide(L)'
;MLDAGRTEAGRIINALTRRQREQEREEHELRERVAELAKRESELAADRAALAVREREHHRQAAGELGRFLSEARRDVERAIRAVRATAGARAVAATGAGGQAAAAAADAAADAAARAAPSVVEQRLQAERDALMALEDADSAGVTDGAPLAPGSSVRVRRTGASGRVVRRHRPDRYPDRYVVQTDTIRGEFRAADLEAAGDPTPSRRAGTRVELVTTSEPVLELHVRGMRAEEALQQVERQLDAAVIRDWSEFAVVHGHGQGVLRHVIHEYLRDSSAVSDYQDAAADEGGHGKTIVRLRR
;
A
#
# COMPACT_ATOMS: atom_id res chain seq x y z
N MET A 1 17.38 49.47 -65.52
CA MET A 1 17.56 49.25 -64.06
C MET A 1 16.24 49.13 -63.28
N LEU A 2 15.09 49.58 -63.79
CA LEU A 2 13.80 49.57 -63.07
C LEU A 2 13.05 48.22 -63.05
N ASP A 3 13.40 47.27 -63.93
CA ASP A 3 12.67 46.00 -64.08
C ASP A 3 13.08 44.92 -63.05
N ALA A 4 14.33 44.95 -62.60
CA ALA A 4 14.85 44.03 -61.59
C ALA A 4 14.20 44.23 -60.20
N GLY A 5 13.93 45.48 -59.80
CA GLY A 5 13.28 45.77 -58.53
C GLY A 5 11.79 45.38 -58.49
N ARG A 6 11.11 45.39 -59.64
CA ARG A 6 9.69 45.02 -59.75
C ARG A 6 9.47 43.50 -59.62
N THR A 7 10.41 42.70 -60.14
CA THR A 7 10.39 41.23 -60.02
C THR A 7 10.84 40.72 -58.64
N GLU A 8 11.69 41.47 -57.95
CA GLU A 8 12.10 41.17 -56.57
C GLU A 8 10.98 41.48 -55.57
N ALA A 9 10.32 42.65 -55.69
CA ALA A 9 9.16 43.00 -54.89
C ALA A 9 8.00 41.99 -55.06
N GLY A 10 7.71 41.55 -56.28
CA GLY A 10 6.68 40.53 -56.55
C GLY A 10 6.98 39.16 -55.91
N ARG A 11 8.25 38.73 -55.89
CA ARG A 11 8.68 37.50 -55.22
C ARG A 11 8.51 37.59 -53.70
N ILE A 12 8.86 38.73 -53.12
CA ILE A 12 8.69 38.98 -51.67
C ILE A 12 7.22 39.01 -51.28
N ILE A 13 6.36 39.68 -52.06
CA ILE A 13 4.91 39.71 -51.80
C ILE A 13 4.33 38.30 -51.84
N ASN A 14 4.65 37.49 -52.85
CA ASN A 14 4.16 36.12 -52.94
C ASN A 14 4.67 35.22 -51.80
N ALA A 15 5.93 35.39 -51.38
CA ALA A 15 6.49 34.66 -50.24
C ALA A 15 5.82 35.08 -48.92
N LEU A 16 5.55 36.38 -48.73
CA LEU A 16 4.86 36.90 -47.56
C LEU A 16 3.40 36.42 -47.50
N THR A 17 2.68 36.45 -48.63
CA THR A 17 1.30 35.94 -48.71
C THR A 17 1.22 34.44 -48.46
N ARG A 18 2.20 33.66 -48.96
CA ARG A 18 2.29 32.22 -48.64
C ARG A 18 2.52 32.01 -47.15
N ARG A 19 3.47 32.73 -46.56
CA ARG A 19 3.77 32.64 -45.12
C ARG A 19 2.59 33.07 -44.25
N GLN A 20 1.87 34.13 -44.61
CA GLN A 20 0.66 34.55 -43.90
C GLN A 20 -0.41 33.44 -43.94
N ARG A 21 -0.64 32.82 -45.09
CA ARG A 21 -1.59 31.70 -45.21
C ARG A 21 -1.16 30.47 -44.42
N GLU A 22 0.14 30.17 -44.37
CA GLU A 22 0.67 29.09 -43.54
C GLU A 22 0.46 29.39 -42.05
N GLN A 23 0.78 30.61 -41.60
CA GLN A 23 0.54 31.03 -40.22
C GLN A 23 -0.94 31.01 -39.84
N GLU A 24 -1.85 31.46 -40.71
CA GLU A 24 -3.29 31.41 -40.46
C GLU A 24 -3.81 29.97 -40.32
N ARG A 25 -3.26 29.03 -41.10
CA ARG A 25 -3.60 27.60 -40.99
C ARG A 25 -3.09 27.01 -39.68
N GLU A 26 -1.84 27.31 -39.31
CA GLU A 26 -1.25 26.89 -38.03
C GLU A 26 -2.02 27.46 -36.84
N GLU A 27 -2.42 28.73 -36.88
CA GLU A 27 -3.25 29.34 -35.83
C GLU A 27 -4.62 28.67 -35.74
N HIS A 28 -5.24 28.36 -36.87
CA HIS A 28 -6.52 27.64 -36.88
C HIS A 28 -6.38 26.25 -36.25
N GLU A 29 -5.36 25.49 -36.66
CA GLU A 29 -5.09 24.15 -36.12
C GLU A 29 -4.77 24.18 -34.62
N LEU A 30 -4.00 25.17 -34.17
CA LEU A 30 -3.72 25.37 -32.74
C LEU A 30 -4.99 25.72 -31.96
N ARG A 31 -5.87 26.59 -32.50
CA ARG A 31 -7.14 26.94 -31.85
C ARG A 31 -8.05 25.73 -31.73
N GLU A 32 -8.14 24.89 -32.76
CA GLU A 32 -8.91 23.64 -32.72
C GLU A 32 -8.36 22.67 -31.67
N ARG A 33 -7.03 22.48 -31.62
CA ARG A 33 -6.37 21.63 -30.61
C ARG A 33 -6.61 22.13 -29.19
N VAL A 34 -6.53 23.44 -28.94
CA VAL A 34 -6.83 24.02 -27.63
C VAL A 34 -8.29 23.78 -27.24
N ALA A 35 -9.23 23.92 -28.18
CA ALA A 35 -10.64 23.63 -27.92
C ALA A 35 -10.88 22.14 -27.62
N GLU A 36 -10.22 21.23 -28.33
CA GLU A 36 -10.31 19.78 -28.07
C GLU A 36 -9.72 19.43 -26.70
N LEU A 37 -8.58 20.00 -26.32
CA LEU A 37 -7.98 19.80 -25.00
C LEU A 37 -8.87 20.34 -23.89
N ALA A 38 -9.44 21.53 -24.04
CA ALA A 38 -10.37 22.10 -23.05
C ALA A 38 -11.60 21.21 -22.86
N LYS A 39 -12.13 20.62 -23.95
CA LYS A 39 -13.23 19.65 -23.88
C LYS A 39 -12.82 18.39 -23.11
N ARG A 40 -11.65 17.80 -23.42
CA ARG A 40 -11.11 16.64 -22.70
C ARG A 40 -10.88 16.91 -21.22
N GLU A 41 -10.35 18.08 -20.86
CA GLU A 41 -10.15 18.47 -19.47
C GLU A 41 -11.49 18.56 -18.72
N SER A 42 -12.53 19.12 -19.35
CA SER A 42 -13.87 19.17 -18.77
C SER A 42 -14.46 17.77 -18.57
N GLU A 43 -14.28 16.85 -19.52
CA GLU A 43 -14.74 15.46 -19.42
C GLU A 43 -14.02 14.73 -18.27
N LEU A 44 -12.68 14.83 -18.21
CA LEU A 44 -11.89 14.25 -17.13
C LEU A 44 -12.24 14.86 -15.76
N ALA A 45 -12.54 16.15 -15.69
CA ALA A 45 -12.99 16.79 -14.46
C ALA A 45 -14.36 16.25 -14.00
N ALA A 46 -15.29 16.04 -14.92
CA ALA A 46 -16.60 15.44 -14.63
C ALA A 46 -16.45 13.99 -14.14
N ASP A 47 -15.60 13.19 -14.78
CA ASP A 47 -15.33 11.80 -14.37
C ASP A 47 -14.70 11.72 -12.98
N ARG A 48 -13.70 12.56 -12.70
CA ARG A 48 -13.08 12.65 -11.37
C ARG A 48 -14.09 13.05 -10.30
N ALA A 49 -14.98 14.00 -10.60
CA ALA A 49 -16.05 14.37 -9.68
C ALA A 49 -17.02 13.22 -9.42
N ALA A 50 -17.39 12.46 -10.46
CA ALA A 50 -18.27 11.29 -10.33
C ALA A 50 -17.62 10.17 -9.49
N LEU A 51 -16.34 9.88 -9.71
CA LEU A 51 -15.57 8.90 -8.93
C LEU A 51 -15.50 9.32 -7.45
N ALA A 52 -15.21 10.59 -7.16
CA ALA A 52 -15.15 11.09 -5.79
C ALA A 52 -16.50 10.96 -5.04
N VAL A 53 -17.63 11.08 -5.75
CA VAL A 53 -18.96 10.84 -5.16
C VAL A 53 -19.13 9.35 -4.83
N ARG A 54 -18.77 8.45 -5.75
CA ARG A 54 -18.86 7.00 -5.53
C ARG A 54 -17.97 6.53 -4.38
N GLU A 55 -16.74 7.01 -4.30
CA GLU A 55 -15.83 6.69 -3.20
C GLU A 55 -16.40 7.12 -1.84
N ARG A 56 -16.95 8.34 -1.75
CA ARG A 56 -17.61 8.82 -0.52
C ARG A 56 -18.82 7.98 -0.16
N GLU A 57 -19.58 7.52 -1.14
CA GLU A 57 -20.73 6.65 -0.90
C GLU A 57 -20.31 5.27 -0.40
N HIS A 58 -19.32 4.64 -1.04
CA HIS A 58 -18.75 3.38 -0.57
C HIS A 58 -18.15 3.51 0.84
N HIS A 59 -17.43 4.59 1.13
CA HIS A 59 -16.92 4.84 2.48
C HIS A 59 -18.04 5.02 3.51
N ARG A 60 -19.14 5.72 3.15
CA ARG A 60 -20.32 5.83 4.03
C ARG A 60 -21.02 4.49 4.24
N GLN A 61 -21.14 3.67 3.19
CA GLN A 61 -21.72 2.34 3.27
C GLN A 61 -20.88 1.43 4.19
N ALA A 62 -19.57 1.38 3.97
CA ALA A 62 -18.64 0.61 4.78
C ALA A 62 -18.64 1.07 6.25
N ALA A 63 -18.65 2.39 6.50
CA ALA A 63 -18.75 2.93 7.86
C ALA A 63 -20.10 2.57 8.53
N GLY A 64 -21.19 2.60 7.77
CA GLY A 64 -22.51 2.19 8.24
C GLY A 64 -22.60 0.70 8.56
N GLU A 65 -22.02 -0.15 7.73
CA GLU A 65 -21.94 -1.61 7.93
C GLU A 65 -21.10 -1.97 9.15
N LEU A 66 -19.91 -1.37 9.29
CA LEU A 66 -19.06 -1.55 10.46
C LEU A 66 -19.80 -1.10 11.73
N GLY A 67 -20.51 0.04 11.69
CA GLY A 67 -21.33 0.51 12.80
C GLY A 67 -22.43 -0.49 13.20
N ARG A 68 -23.12 -1.08 12.23
CA ARG A 68 -24.13 -2.13 12.50
C ARG A 68 -23.50 -3.37 13.10
N PHE A 69 -22.40 -3.84 12.51
CA PHE A 69 -21.68 -5.03 12.98
C PHE A 69 -21.18 -4.88 14.43
N LEU A 70 -20.54 -3.74 14.76
CA LEU A 70 -20.08 -3.46 16.13
C LEU A 70 -21.24 -3.39 17.12
N SER A 71 -22.39 -2.83 16.70
CA SER A 71 -23.60 -2.79 17.54
C SER A 71 -24.17 -4.18 17.81
N GLU A 72 -24.10 -5.08 16.82
CA GLU A 72 -24.54 -6.47 16.93
C GLU A 72 -23.60 -7.29 17.81
N ALA A 73 -22.29 -7.21 17.56
CA ALA A 73 -21.26 -7.84 18.39
C ALA A 73 -21.36 -7.39 19.85
N ARG A 74 -21.59 -6.09 20.10
CA ARG A 74 -21.83 -5.57 21.46
C ARG A 74 -23.05 -6.20 22.11
N ARG A 75 -24.18 -6.31 21.39
CA ARG A 75 -25.41 -6.96 21.90
C ARG A 75 -25.18 -8.44 22.19
N ASP A 76 -24.35 -9.11 21.41
CA ASP A 76 -23.99 -10.52 21.62
C ASP A 76 -23.16 -10.71 22.88
N VAL A 77 -22.17 -9.83 23.10
CA VAL A 77 -21.39 -9.80 24.34
C VAL A 77 -22.30 -9.52 25.55
N GLU A 78 -23.19 -8.54 25.47
CA GLU A 78 -24.14 -8.25 26.55
C GLU A 78 -25.07 -9.44 26.85
N ARG A 79 -25.54 -10.15 25.81
CA ARG A 79 -26.33 -11.40 25.96
C ARG A 79 -25.51 -12.50 26.60
N ALA A 80 -24.27 -12.71 26.18
CA ALA A 80 -23.38 -13.73 26.74
C ALA A 80 -23.07 -13.46 28.22
N ILE A 81 -22.74 -12.20 28.58
CA ILE A 81 -22.52 -11.80 29.97
C ILE A 81 -23.77 -12.07 30.82
N ARG A 82 -24.96 -11.74 30.31
CA ARG A 82 -26.23 -12.00 31.02
C ARG A 82 -26.46 -13.50 31.23
N ALA A 83 -26.19 -14.33 30.23
CA ALA A 83 -26.33 -15.78 30.32
C ALA A 83 -25.35 -16.39 31.34
N VAL A 84 -24.09 -15.93 31.36
CA VAL A 84 -23.10 -16.37 32.35
C VAL A 84 -23.51 -15.94 33.76
N ARG A 85 -24.00 -14.71 33.95
CA ARG A 85 -24.52 -14.26 35.25
C ARG A 85 -25.75 -15.05 35.70
N ALA A 86 -26.68 -15.36 34.80
CA ALA A 86 -27.87 -16.14 35.12
C ALA A 86 -27.53 -17.58 35.53
N THR A 87 -26.59 -18.22 34.83
CA THR A 87 -26.13 -19.59 35.16
C THR A 87 -25.31 -19.63 36.45
N ALA A 88 -24.44 -18.64 36.68
CA ALA A 88 -23.73 -18.48 37.94
C ALA A 88 -24.69 -18.21 39.12
N GLY A 89 -25.69 -17.35 38.91
CA GLY A 89 -26.75 -17.08 39.88
C GLY A 89 -27.59 -18.32 40.20
N ALA A 90 -28.01 -19.08 39.19
CA ALA A 90 -28.76 -20.34 39.40
C ALA A 90 -27.94 -21.37 40.20
N ARG A 91 -26.62 -21.49 39.93
CA ARG A 91 -25.72 -22.34 40.71
C ARG A 91 -25.54 -21.85 42.14
N ALA A 92 -25.47 -20.54 42.37
CA ALA A 92 -25.41 -19.96 43.69
C ALA A 92 -26.69 -20.24 44.49
N VAL A 93 -27.87 -20.05 43.88
CA VAL A 93 -29.18 -20.33 44.51
C VAL A 93 -29.33 -21.81 44.86
N ALA A 94 -28.88 -22.72 43.98
CA ALA A 94 -28.88 -24.16 44.24
C ALA A 94 -27.91 -24.57 45.37
N ALA A 95 -26.77 -23.88 45.52
CA ALA A 95 -25.82 -24.11 46.60
C ALA A 95 -26.26 -23.51 47.95
N THR A 96 -27.13 -22.49 47.96
CA THR A 96 -27.59 -21.78 49.17
C THR A 96 -28.71 -22.46 49.96
N GLY A 97 -29.08 -23.70 49.65
CA GLY A 97 -30.12 -24.46 50.37
C GLY A 97 -29.91 -24.71 51.87
N ALA A 98 -28.84 -24.18 52.49
CA ALA A 98 -28.58 -24.37 53.93
C ALA A 98 -27.97 -23.17 54.70
N GLY A 99 -27.89 -21.93 54.18
CA GLY A 99 -27.20 -20.84 54.93
C GLY A 99 -27.32 -19.40 54.40
N GLY A 100 -28.46 -19.03 53.82
CA GLY A 100 -28.61 -17.94 52.84
C GLY A 100 -28.47 -16.48 53.27
N GLN A 101 -28.28 -16.09 54.53
CA GLN A 101 -28.27 -14.66 54.89
C GLN A 101 -26.87 -14.00 54.90
N ALA A 102 -25.80 -14.76 55.10
CA ALA A 102 -24.43 -14.21 55.15
C ALA A 102 -23.75 -14.09 53.76
N ALA A 103 -24.15 -14.94 52.80
CA ALA A 103 -23.54 -14.98 51.47
C ALA A 103 -24.14 -13.94 50.50
N ALA A 104 -25.41 -13.56 50.66
CA ALA A 104 -26.06 -12.54 49.83
C ALA A 104 -25.49 -11.13 50.09
N ALA A 105 -25.26 -10.78 51.36
CA ALA A 105 -24.63 -9.51 51.73
C ALA A 105 -23.14 -9.42 51.29
N ALA A 106 -22.43 -10.54 51.26
CA ALA A 106 -21.06 -10.61 50.76
C ALA A 106 -20.98 -10.53 49.23
N ALA A 107 -21.99 -11.06 48.51
CA ALA A 107 -22.09 -10.98 47.06
C ALA A 107 -22.48 -9.58 46.57
N ASP A 108 -23.40 -8.90 47.25
CA ASP A 108 -23.76 -7.50 46.95
C ASP A 108 -22.59 -6.56 47.26
N ALA A 109 -21.88 -6.74 48.37
CA ALA A 109 -20.67 -5.96 48.67
C ALA A 109 -19.51 -6.21 47.69
N ALA A 110 -19.35 -7.44 47.20
CA ALA A 110 -18.35 -7.78 46.18
C ALA A 110 -18.71 -7.24 44.79
N ALA A 111 -20.00 -7.21 44.44
CA ALA A 111 -20.49 -6.61 43.20
C ALA A 111 -20.35 -5.08 43.20
N ASP A 112 -20.58 -4.45 44.35
CA ASP A 112 -20.49 -2.99 44.53
C ASP A 112 -19.03 -2.50 44.63
N ALA A 113 -18.13 -3.35 45.15
CA ALA A 113 -16.68 -3.14 45.09
C ALA A 113 -16.11 -3.39 43.68
N ALA A 114 -16.60 -4.40 42.95
CA ALA A 114 -16.21 -4.66 41.57
C ALA A 114 -16.74 -3.59 40.58
N ALA A 115 -17.93 -3.03 40.81
CA ALA A 115 -18.48 -1.91 40.03
C ALA A 115 -17.71 -0.60 40.26
N ARG A 116 -17.14 -0.39 41.46
CA ARG A 116 -16.26 0.75 41.78
C ARG A 116 -14.80 0.58 41.31
N ALA A 117 -14.35 -0.66 41.11
CA ALA A 117 -12.97 -0.97 40.68
C ALA A 117 -12.82 -1.24 39.16
N ALA A 118 -13.92 -1.53 38.45
CA ALA A 118 -13.90 -1.78 37.00
C ALA A 118 -13.51 -0.56 36.12
N PRO A 119 -13.88 0.69 36.44
CA PRO A 119 -13.50 1.84 35.61
C PRO A 119 -12.00 2.14 35.71
N SER A 120 -11.41 2.06 36.90
CA SER A 120 -10.03 2.50 37.11
C SER A 120 -8.99 1.57 36.49
N VAL A 121 -9.22 0.26 36.45
CA VAL A 121 -8.24 -0.68 35.87
C VAL A 121 -8.30 -0.69 34.34
N VAL A 122 -9.49 -0.52 33.75
CA VAL A 122 -9.66 -0.40 32.30
C VAL A 122 -9.18 0.97 31.81
N GLU A 123 -9.50 2.05 32.54
CA GLU A 123 -8.97 3.39 32.26
C GLU A 123 -7.46 3.44 32.45
N GLN A 124 -6.88 2.86 33.52
CA GLN A 124 -5.42 2.79 33.68
C GLN A 124 -4.73 2.02 32.56
N ARG A 125 -5.38 0.99 32.00
CA ARG A 125 -4.80 0.20 30.91
C ARG A 125 -4.88 0.90 29.56
N LEU A 126 -6.01 1.56 29.25
CA LEU A 126 -6.13 2.44 28.08
C LEU A 126 -5.20 3.66 28.19
N GLN A 127 -5.00 4.18 29.39
CA GLN A 127 -4.14 5.34 29.61
C GLN A 127 -2.67 4.93 29.50
N ALA A 128 -2.27 3.76 30.02
CA ALA A 128 -0.95 3.19 29.77
C ALA A 128 -0.71 2.89 28.28
N GLU A 129 -1.73 2.45 27.53
CA GLU A 129 -1.64 2.26 26.08
C GLU A 129 -1.51 3.59 25.32
N ARG A 130 -2.26 4.62 25.73
CA ARG A 130 -2.16 5.98 25.17
C ARG A 130 -0.83 6.64 25.50
N ASP A 131 -0.33 6.47 26.72
CA ASP A 131 0.97 6.99 27.17
C ASP A 131 2.12 6.24 26.49
N ALA A 132 1.95 4.94 26.22
CA ALA A 132 2.91 4.17 25.42
C ALA A 132 2.89 4.58 23.94
N LEU A 133 1.73 4.91 23.36
CA LEU A 133 1.64 5.49 22.02
C LEU A 133 2.25 6.90 21.96
N MET A 134 1.96 7.76 22.93
CA MET A 134 2.56 9.09 23.05
C MET A 134 4.08 9.03 23.26
N ALA A 135 4.58 8.05 24.04
CA ALA A 135 6.03 7.84 24.22
C ALA A 135 6.73 7.35 22.95
N LEU A 136 6.02 6.66 22.04
CA LEU A 136 6.54 6.30 20.72
C LEU A 136 6.54 7.51 19.76
N GLU A 137 5.55 8.41 19.87
CA GLU A 137 5.51 9.68 19.13
C GLU A 137 6.56 10.70 19.67
N ASP A 138 6.83 10.70 20.97
CA ASP A 138 7.88 11.51 21.62
C ASP A 138 9.29 10.97 21.30
N ALA A 139 9.45 9.65 21.13
CA ALA A 139 10.70 9.04 20.67
C ALA A 139 11.02 9.36 19.20
N ASP A 140 10.01 9.53 18.35
CA ASP A 140 10.16 9.96 16.95
C ASP A 140 10.44 11.48 16.84
N SER A 141 10.04 12.27 17.83
CA SER A 141 10.33 13.72 17.90
C SER A 141 11.64 14.07 18.62
N ALA A 142 12.31 13.11 19.29
CA ALA A 142 13.65 13.26 19.87
C ALA A 142 14.79 13.32 18.81
N GLY A 143 14.46 13.25 17.52
CA GLY A 143 15.40 13.41 16.40
C GLY A 143 15.64 14.86 15.94
N VAL A 144 15.05 15.88 16.57
CA VAL A 144 15.27 17.28 16.18
C VAL A 144 16.52 17.82 16.88
N THR A 145 17.69 17.54 16.31
CA THR A 145 18.89 18.34 16.58
C THR A 145 18.94 19.48 15.59
N ASP A 146 18.46 20.65 16.02
CA ASP A 146 18.68 21.90 15.30
C ASP A 146 20.20 22.19 15.25
N GLY A 147 20.76 22.22 14.04
CA GLY A 147 21.97 22.98 13.75
C GLY A 147 23.32 22.37 14.14
N ALA A 148 23.43 21.07 14.40
CA ALA A 148 24.76 20.45 14.51
C ALA A 148 25.44 20.39 13.13
N PRO A 149 26.74 20.73 13.01
CA PRO A 149 27.44 20.69 11.73
C PRO A 149 27.54 19.25 11.22
N LEU A 150 26.75 18.95 10.19
CA LEU A 150 26.69 17.64 9.53
C LEU A 150 28.04 17.34 8.86
N ALA A 151 28.67 16.23 9.25
CA ALA A 151 29.91 15.77 8.64
C ALA A 151 29.66 15.29 7.19
N PRO A 152 30.57 15.56 6.23
CA PRO A 152 30.49 14.95 4.91
C PRO A 152 30.49 13.43 5.03
N GLY A 153 29.44 12.78 4.53
CA GLY A 153 29.23 11.34 4.62
C GLY A 153 28.09 10.92 5.54
N SER A 154 27.53 11.80 6.38
CA SER A 154 26.40 11.44 7.25
C SER A 154 25.09 11.22 6.48
N SER A 155 24.30 10.27 6.96
CA SER A 155 22.93 10.05 6.48
C SER A 155 22.02 11.16 7.01
N VAL A 156 21.23 11.76 6.13
CA VAL A 156 20.33 12.88 6.43
C VAL A 156 18.97 12.67 5.80
N ARG A 157 17.93 13.07 6.51
CA ARG A 157 16.56 13.09 6.00
C ARG A 157 16.17 14.52 5.65
N VAL A 158 15.62 14.72 4.45
CA VAL A 158 15.14 16.05 4.02
C VAL A 158 13.74 16.26 4.58
N ARG A 159 13.56 17.26 5.46
CA ARG A 159 12.28 17.54 6.14
C ARG A 159 11.11 17.75 5.18
N ARG A 160 11.33 18.56 4.13
CA ARG A 160 10.28 18.92 3.15
C ARG A 160 9.79 17.76 2.30
N THR A 161 10.61 16.73 2.09
CA THR A 161 10.34 15.66 1.13
C THR A 161 10.21 14.31 1.81
N GLY A 162 10.59 14.18 3.09
CA GLY A 162 10.75 12.91 3.79
C GLY A 162 11.85 12.00 3.22
N ALA A 163 12.52 12.43 2.15
CA ALA A 163 13.46 11.61 1.41
C ALA A 163 14.78 11.47 2.19
N SER A 164 15.29 10.24 2.27
CA SER A 164 16.54 9.92 2.96
C SER A 164 17.69 9.94 1.97
N GLY A 165 18.82 10.53 2.34
CA GLY A 165 19.99 10.66 1.48
C GLY A 165 21.28 10.81 2.27
N ARG A 166 22.41 10.92 1.56
CA ARG A 166 23.73 11.10 2.17
C ARG A 166 24.32 12.45 1.82
N VAL A 167 24.90 13.15 2.80
CA VAL A 167 25.66 14.39 2.55
C VAL A 167 26.95 14.04 1.80
N VAL A 168 27.05 14.43 0.53
CA VAL A 168 28.23 14.16 -0.30
C VAL A 168 29.35 15.15 0.00
N ARG A 169 29.00 16.44 0.16
CA ARG A 169 29.97 17.51 0.39
C ARG A 169 29.30 18.76 0.92
N ARG A 170 29.99 19.51 1.79
CA ARG A 170 29.62 20.89 2.13
C ARG A 170 29.97 21.81 0.95
N HIS A 171 29.03 22.63 0.49
CA HIS A 171 29.32 23.60 -0.55
C HIS A 171 30.31 24.66 -0.04
N ARG A 172 31.11 25.25 -0.94
CA ARG A 172 32.25 26.16 -0.64
C ARG A 172 32.10 26.92 0.70
N PRO A 173 32.95 26.62 1.71
CA PRO A 173 32.77 27.13 3.08
C PRO A 173 32.92 28.65 3.20
N ASP A 174 33.45 29.31 2.16
CA ASP A 174 33.84 30.72 2.17
C ASP A 174 32.76 31.67 1.61
N ARG A 175 31.67 31.16 1.03
CA ARG A 175 30.62 32.00 0.41
C ARG A 175 29.18 31.63 0.78
N TYR A 176 28.92 30.37 1.17
CA TYR A 176 27.60 29.92 1.65
C TYR A 176 27.81 28.85 2.73
N PRO A 177 27.88 29.24 4.02
CA PRO A 177 28.17 28.29 5.11
C PRO A 177 27.07 27.22 5.31
N ASP A 178 25.84 27.50 4.85
CA ASP A 178 24.65 26.73 5.24
C ASP A 178 24.08 25.81 4.15
N ARG A 179 24.83 25.54 3.07
CA ARG A 179 24.38 24.67 1.96
C ARG A 179 25.15 23.35 1.90
N TYR A 180 24.40 22.25 1.86
CA TYR A 180 24.90 20.88 1.76
C TYR A 180 24.39 20.23 0.47
N VAL A 181 25.26 19.49 -0.21
CA VAL A 181 24.87 18.67 -1.35
C VAL A 181 24.51 17.29 -0.83
N VAL A 182 23.23 16.93 -0.92
CA VAL A 182 22.71 15.63 -0.50
C VAL A 182 22.39 14.80 -1.74
N GLN A 183 22.84 13.56 -1.74
CA GLN A 183 22.46 12.57 -2.72
C GLN A 183 21.38 11.67 -2.11
N THR A 184 20.17 11.81 -2.64
CA THR A 184 19.03 10.92 -2.39
C THR A 184 19.06 9.82 -3.46
N ASP A 185 18.34 8.71 -3.24
CA ASP A 185 18.30 7.56 -4.15
C ASP A 185 17.96 7.93 -5.61
N THR A 186 17.14 8.95 -5.83
CA THR A 186 16.67 9.33 -7.17
C THR A 186 17.34 10.58 -7.73
N ILE A 187 17.76 11.52 -6.89
CA ILE A 187 18.25 12.85 -7.31
C ILE A 187 19.35 13.39 -6.39
N ARG A 188 20.26 14.16 -6.97
CA ARG A 188 21.28 14.93 -6.24
C ARG A 188 20.85 16.38 -6.16
N GLY A 189 20.70 16.92 -4.95
CA GLY A 189 20.17 18.27 -4.72
C GLY A 189 20.99 19.07 -3.70
N GLU A 190 20.82 20.39 -3.75
CA GLU A 190 21.37 21.33 -2.77
C GLU A 190 20.31 21.66 -1.73
N PHE A 191 20.61 21.39 -0.46
CA PHE A 191 19.68 21.62 0.65
C PHE A 191 20.33 22.49 1.72
N ARG A 192 19.52 23.27 2.43
CA ARG A 192 19.98 24.07 3.58
C ARG A 192 20.13 23.20 4.80
N ALA A 193 21.03 23.57 5.71
CA ALA A 193 21.21 22.89 6.99
C ALA A 193 19.89 22.71 7.77
N ALA A 194 19.01 23.73 7.76
CA ALA A 194 17.72 23.71 8.46
C ALA A 194 16.68 22.73 7.88
N ASP A 195 16.87 22.29 6.63
CA ASP A 195 15.99 21.33 5.94
C ASP A 195 16.48 19.89 6.10
N LEU A 196 17.58 19.66 6.81
CA LEU A 196 18.24 18.36 6.96
C LEU A 196 18.22 17.91 8.42
N GLU A 197 17.61 16.77 8.69
CA GLU A 197 17.66 16.09 9.98
C GLU A 197 18.71 14.97 9.92
N ALA A 198 19.58 14.88 10.93
CA ALA A 198 20.56 13.81 11.03
C ALA A 198 19.81 12.47 11.26
N ALA A 199 19.77 11.63 10.23
CA ALA A 199 19.30 10.27 10.39
C ALA A 199 20.48 9.47 10.95
N GLY A 200 20.37 9.05 12.22
CA GLY A 200 21.41 8.26 12.89
C GLY A 200 21.92 7.14 11.98
N ASP A 201 23.25 6.97 11.94
CA ASP A 201 23.90 6.09 10.97
C ASP A 201 23.27 4.69 10.98
N PRO A 202 22.62 4.24 9.89
CA PRO A 202 22.39 2.83 9.72
C PRO A 202 23.77 2.22 9.46
N THR A 203 24.29 1.50 10.45
CA THR A 203 25.49 0.67 10.36
C THR A 203 25.57 0.04 8.97
N PRO A 204 26.70 0.11 8.26
CA PRO A 204 26.79 -0.33 6.87
C PRO A 204 26.56 -1.83 6.80
N SER A 205 25.30 -2.21 6.55
CA SER A 205 24.91 -3.56 6.21
C SER A 205 25.55 -3.88 4.86
N ARG A 206 26.64 -4.63 4.95
CA ARG A 206 27.29 -5.38 3.89
C ARG A 206 26.22 -5.88 2.92
N ARG A 207 26.40 -5.58 1.62
CA ARG A 207 25.63 -6.10 0.47
C ARG A 207 24.89 -7.40 0.83
N ALA A 208 23.63 -7.25 1.21
CA ALA A 208 22.70 -8.33 1.41
C ALA A 208 21.47 -7.86 0.65
N GLY A 209 21.04 -8.64 -0.34
CA GLY A 209 19.78 -8.39 -1.03
C GLY A 209 18.71 -8.12 0.01
N THR A 210 17.91 -7.09 -0.21
CA THR A 210 16.78 -6.74 0.65
C THR A 210 15.90 -7.98 0.78
N ARG A 211 16.13 -8.78 1.82
CA ARG A 211 15.22 -9.85 2.20
C ARG A 211 14.11 -9.16 2.95
N VAL A 212 13.14 -8.69 2.18
CA VAL A 212 11.81 -8.40 2.70
C VAL A 212 11.33 -9.73 3.27
N GLU A 213 11.24 -9.84 4.60
CA GLU A 213 10.45 -10.90 5.22
C GLU A 213 8.99 -10.57 4.93
N LEU A 214 8.56 -10.91 3.71
CA LEU A 214 7.16 -10.98 3.39
C LEU A 214 6.63 -12.19 4.16
N VAL A 215 5.98 -11.93 5.29
CA VAL A 215 5.29 -12.95 6.08
C VAL A 215 4.07 -13.39 5.27
N THR A 216 4.28 -14.32 4.34
CA THR A 216 3.17 -15.08 3.77
C THR A 216 2.80 -16.14 4.80
N THR A 217 1.52 -16.21 5.15
CA THR A 217 0.97 -17.24 6.04
C THR A 217 0.68 -18.56 5.31
N SER A 218 0.98 -18.64 4.02
CA SER A 218 0.69 -19.83 3.20
C SER A 218 1.99 -20.54 2.84
N GLU A 219 2.13 -21.79 3.30
CA GLU A 219 3.22 -22.66 2.89
C GLU A 219 3.00 -23.08 1.43
N PRO A 220 4.00 -22.92 0.54
CA PRO A 220 3.87 -23.38 -0.84
C PRO A 220 3.71 -24.91 -0.86
N VAL A 221 2.85 -25.40 -1.75
CA VAL A 221 2.62 -26.84 -1.97
C VAL A 221 3.28 -27.32 -3.26
N LEU A 222 3.83 -28.54 -3.28
CA LEU A 222 4.47 -29.12 -4.48
C LEU A 222 3.47 -29.32 -5.63
N GLU A 223 2.23 -29.67 -5.30
CA GLU A 223 1.15 -29.82 -6.26
C GLU A 223 -0.05 -28.94 -5.85
N LEU A 224 -0.36 -27.95 -6.68
CA LEU A 224 -1.50 -27.07 -6.51
C LEU A 224 -2.70 -27.63 -7.28
N HIS A 225 -3.77 -27.96 -6.57
CA HIS A 225 -5.01 -28.46 -7.18
C HIS A 225 -6.01 -27.33 -7.42
N VAL A 226 -6.35 -27.07 -8.68
CA VAL A 226 -7.31 -26.03 -9.10
C VAL A 226 -8.50 -26.60 -9.88
N ARG A 227 -8.72 -27.92 -9.80
CA ARG A 227 -9.81 -28.61 -10.50
C ARG A 227 -11.16 -28.14 -9.98
N GLY A 228 -12.08 -27.82 -10.89
CA GLY A 228 -13.45 -27.40 -10.55
C GLY A 228 -13.58 -25.95 -10.06
N MET A 229 -12.47 -25.21 -9.97
CA MET A 229 -12.49 -23.77 -9.68
C MET A 229 -12.86 -22.96 -10.93
N ARG A 230 -13.41 -21.76 -10.71
CA ARG A 230 -13.59 -20.80 -11.81
C ARG A 230 -12.22 -20.27 -12.26
N ALA A 231 -12.14 -19.74 -13.48
CA ALA A 231 -10.87 -19.27 -14.05
C ALA A 231 -10.18 -18.22 -13.18
N GLU A 232 -10.95 -17.25 -12.67
CA GLU A 232 -10.43 -16.17 -11.83
C GLU A 232 -9.94 -16.67 -10.46
N GLU A 233 -10.65 -17.63 -9.86
CA GLU A 233 -10.26 -18.23 -8.57
C GLU A 233 -9.00 -19.07 -8.71
N ALA A 234 -8.90 -19.85 -9.78
CA ALA A 234 -7.72 -20.66 -10.08
C ALA A 234 -6.49 -19.78 -10.29
N LEU A 235 -6.62 -18.67 -11.02
CA LEU A 235 -5.54 -17.69 -11.21
C LEU A 235 -5.06 -17.11 -9.88
N GLN A 236 -5.97 -16.68 -9.00
CA GLN A 236 -5.58 -16.16 -7.69
C GLN A 236 -4.85 -17.18 -6.83
N GLN A 237 -5.21 -18.47 -6.90
CA GLN A 237 -4.48 -19.52 -6.19
C GLN A 237 -3.09 -19.74 -6.78
N VAL A 238 -2.97 -19.74 -8.11
CA VAL A 238 -1.69 -19.87 -8.82
C VAL A 238 -0.76 -18.70 -8.50
N GLU A 239 -1.28 -17.47 -8.49
CA GLU A 239 -0.56 -16.26 -8.11
C GLU A 239 -0.02 -16.34 -6.67
N ARG A 240 -0.88 -16.67 -5.71
CA ARG A 240 -0.45 -16.85 -4.31
C ARG A 240 0.62 -17.94 -4.16
N GLN A 241 0.46 -19.04 -4.88
CA GLN A 241 1.43 -20.13 -4.87
C GLN A 241 2.76 -19.70 -5.49
N LEU A 242 2.73 -18.92 -6.57
CA LEU A 242 3.92 -18.39 -7.23
C LEU A 242 4.72 -17.49 -6.29
N ASP A 243 4.04 -16.56 -5.61
CA ASP A 243 4.68 -15.67 -4.63
C ASP A 243 5.29 -16.46 -3.48
N ALA A 244 4.54 -17.41 -2.92
CA ALA A 244 5.02 -18.25 -1.83
C ALA A 244 6.24 -19.10 -2.25
N ALA A 245 6.24 -19.64 -3.47
CA ALA A 245 7.33 -20.45 -4.00
C ALA A 245 8.60 -19.60 -4.25
N VAL A 246 8.45 -18.38 -4.77
CA VAL A 246 9.57 -17.44 -4.97
C VAL A 246 10.20 -17.04 -3.63
N ILE A 247 9.39 -16.73 -2.61
CA ILE A 247 9.89 -16.33 -1.28
C ILE A 247 10.66 -17.47 -0.58
N ARG A 248 10.26 -18.72 -0.86
CA ARG A 248 10.89 -19.93 -0.32
C ARG A 248 12.00 -20.50 -1.22
N ASP A 249 12.34 -19.82 -2.31
CA ASP A 249 13.38 -20.22 -3.27
C ASP A 249 13.17 -21.64 -3.84
N TRP A 250 11.92 -21.97 -4.16
CA TRP A 250 11.58 -23.24 -4.79
C TRP A 250 11.98 -23.25 -6.26
N SER A 251 12.47 -24.40 -6.74
CA SER A 251 12.87 -24.56 -8.13
C SER A 251 11.70 -24.81 -9.07
N GLU A 252 10.71 -25.59 -8.63
CA GLU A 252 9.56 -25.97 -9.45
C GLU A 252 8.37 -26.41 -8.59
N PHE A 253 7.18 -26.33 -9.18
CA PHE A 253 5.93 -26.89 -8.63
C PHE A 253 4.99 -27.28 -9.78
N ALA A 254 3.98 -28.08 -9.48
CA ALA A 254 2.99 -28.52 -10.45
C ALA A 254 1.61 -27.92 -10.18
N VAL A 255 0.89 -27.56 -11.25
CA VAL A 255 -0.50 -27.08 -11.20
C VAL A 255 -1.39 -28.10 -11.88
N VAL A 256 -2.33 -28.64 -11.11
CA VAL A 256 -3.28 -29.66 -11.55
C VAL A 256 -4.61 -28.98 -11.86
N HIS A 257 -4.83 -28.66 -13.15
CA HIS A 257 -6.07 -28.04 -13.65
C HIS A 257 -7.06 -29.05 -14.26
N GLY A 258 -6.61 -30.28 -14.55
CA GLY A 258 -7.43 -31.32 -15.18
C GLY A 258 -7.52 -31.16 -16.70
N HIS A 259 -8.12 -32.17 -17.35
CA HIS A 259 -8.16 -32.28 -18.82
C HIS A 259 -9.28 -31.41 -19.42
N GLY A 260 -10.53 -31.59 -18.96
CA GLY A 260 -11.69 -30.76 -19.28
C GLY A 260 -11.79 -30.30 -20.75
N GLN A 261 -12.26 -29.07 -20.94
CA GLN A 261 -12.23 -28.33 -22.22
C GLN A 261 -10.93 -27.52 -22.40
N GLY A 262 -9.93 -27.71 -21.54
CA GLY A 262 -8.68 -26.96 -21.58
C GLY A 262 -8.76 -25.47 -21.20
N VAL A 263 -9.91 -24.96 -20.75
CA VAL A 263 -10.08 -23.53 -20.38
C VAL A 263 -9.10 -23.11 -19.30
N LEU A 264 -9.04 -23.86 -18.18
CA LEU A 264 -8.10 -23.57 -17.10
C LEU A 264 -6.64 -23.69 -17.55
N ARG A 265 -6.32 -24.68 -18.40
CA ARG A 265 -4.97 -24.82 -18.97
C ARG A 265 -4.58 -23.57 -19.75
N HIS A 266 -5.46 -23.08 -20.62
CA HIS A 266 -5.17 -21.91 -21.45
C HIS A 266 -4.95 -20.66 -20.61
N VAL A 267 -5.85 -20.39 -19.68
CA VAL A 267 -5.79 -19.20 -18.80
C VAL A 267 -4.54 -19.24 -17.91
N ILE A 268 -4.19 -20.41 -17.35
CA ILE A 268 -2.99 -20.55 -16.52
C ILE A 268 -1.72 -20.38 -17.37
N HIS A 269 -1.67 -20.96 -18.58
CA HIS A 269 -0.52 -20.79 -19.48
C HIS A 269 -0.33 -19.35 -19.95
N GLU A 270 -1.43 -18.62 -20.18
CA GLU A 270 -1.39 -17.19 -20.51
C GLU A 270 -0.80 -16.37 -19.35
N TYR A 271 -1.28 -16.61 -18.13
CA TYR A 271 -0.75 -15.94 -16.93
C TYR A 271 0.73 -16.25 -16.66
N LEU A 272 1.13 -17.53 -16.77
CA LEU A 272 2.52 -17.94 -16.55
C LEU A 272 3.49 -17.37 -17.59
N ARG A 273 3.01 -17.11 -18.82
CA ARG A 273 3.81 -16.47 -19.88
C ARG A 273 4.11 -15.01 -19.55
N ASP A 274 3.16 -14.30 -18.97
CA ASP A 274 3.29 -12.87 -18.66
C ASP A 274 4.08 -12.64 -17.35
N SER A 275 4.25 -13.68 -16.53
CA SER A 275 4.97 -13.58 -15.26
C SER A 275 6.49 -13.59 -15.44
N SER A 276 7.17 -12.61 -14.83
CA SER A 276 8.63 -12.48 -14.84
C SER A 276 9.36 -13.46 -13.90
N ALA A 277 8.63 -14.04 -12.95
CA ALA A 277 9.15 -15.00 -11.97
C ALA A 277 9.31 -16.42 -12.52
N VAL A 278 8.64 -16.73 -13.64
CA VAL A 278 8.68 -18.04 -14.28
C VAL A 278 9.83 -18.09 -15.28
N SER A 279 10.60 -19.18 -15.24
CA SER A 279 11.67 -19.44 -16.20
C SER A 279 11.18 -20.26 -17.40
N ASP A 280 10.37 -21.28 -17.14
CA ASP A 280 9.81 -22.18 -18.13
C ASP A 280 8.54 -22.87 -17.59
N TYR A 281 7.63 -23.25 -18.47
CA TYR A 281 6.43 -24.01 -18.11
C TYR A 281 6.09 -25.03 -19.19
N GLN A 282 5.77 -26.26 -18.80
CA GLN A 282 5.50 -27.36 -19.71
C GLN A 282 4.35 -28.23 -19.20
N ASP A 283 3.63 -28.88 -20.11
CA ASP A 283 2.68 -29.93 -19.73
C ASP A 283 3.47 -31.10 -19.12
N ALA A 284 2.88 -31.78 -18.14
CA ALA A 284 3.49 -32.96 -17.53
C ALA A 284 3.59 -34.11 -18.55
N ALA A 285 4.47 -35.06 -18.28
CA ALA A 285 4.58 -36.27 -19.09
C ALA A 285 3.29 -37.10 -19.02
N ALA A 286 3.06 -37.94 -20.04
CA ALA A 286 1.80 -38.67 -20.19
C ALA A 286 1.50 -39.63 -19.01
N ASP A 287 2.54 -40.11 -18.35
CA ASP A 287 2.54 -40.93 -17.14
C ASP A 287 2.21 -40.16 -15.86
N GLU A 288 2.43 -38.84 -15.83
CA GLU A 288 2.21 -37.98 -14.65
C GLU A 288 0.97 -37.07 -14.74
N GLY A 289 0.13 -37.26 -15.76
CA GLY A 289 -1.14 -36.54 -15.94
C GLY A 289 -1.25 -35.74 -17.23
N GLY A 290 -0.24 -35.77 -18.10
CA GLY A 290 -0.26 -35.20 -19.44
C GLY A 290 -0.72 -33.73 -19.47
N HIS A 291 -1.59 -33.41 -20.42
CA HIS A 291 -2.20 -32.07 -20.55
C HIS A 291 -3.13 -31.67 -19.40
N GLY A 292 -3.31 -32.50 -18.37
CA GLY A 292 -4.10 -32.16 -17.18
C GLY A 292 -3.28 -31.58 -16.03
N LYS A 293 -1.96 -31.52 -16.17
CA LYS A 293 -0.99 -31.06 -15.18
C LYS A 293 0.06 -30.22 -15.89
N THR A 294 0.37 -29.03 -15.36
CA THR A 294 1.43 -28.16 -15.87
C THR A 294 2.54 -28.08 -14.83
N ILE A 295 3.78 -28.32 -15.24
CA ILE A 295 4.99 -28.16 -14.43
C ILE A 295 5.54 -26.76 -14.68
N VAL A 296 5.75 -26.00 -13.61
CA VAL A 296 6.22 -24.61 -13.63
C VAL A 296 7.60 -24.57 -13.00
N ARG A 297 8.59 -24.03 -13.72
CA ARG A 297 9.96 -23.83 -13.25
C ARG A 297 10.23 -22.37 -12.98
N LEU A 298 10.75 -22.05 -11.80
CA LEU A 298 10.96 -20.68 -11.36
C LEU A 298 12.36 -20.18 -11.68
N ARG A 299 12.47 -18.87 -11.89
CA ARG A 299 13.75 -18.19 -12.12
C ARG A 299 14.42 -17.93 -10.77
N ARG A 300 15.65 -18.42 -10.62
CA ARG A 300 16.56 -18.11 -9.52
C ARG A 300 17.30 -16.79 -9.74
#